data_AF-A0AAN6RRT7-F1
#
_entry.id   AF-A0AAN6RRT7-F1
#
_cell.length_a   1.000
_cell.length_b   1.000
_cell.length_c   1.000
_cell.angle_alpha   90.00
_cell.angle_beta   90.00
_cell.angle_gamma   90.00
#
_symmetry.space_group_name_H-M   'P 1'
#
loop_
_entity.id
_entity.type
_entity.pdbx_description
1 polymer ?
#
loop_
_entity_poly.entity_id
_entity_poly.type
_entity_poly.pdbx_seq_one_letter_code
_entity_poly.pdbx_strand_id
1 'polypeptide(L)'
;MIAHGHMDAYTARNELGLENAARPVFCFERFGRTVTLLPDGRVVFVGGEHEDHYDPDFFIYNDVVVVHGRVEPAQRSDFRMYSDTLEDDANELWKTAWSARGVSPEQIDIYRYPVDVFAPTDFHSATYYKDEGTGKEYIYIIGGLGYPNSIHRDATVTYRLDLGDFSIRRMRTSGQEPPPGDGTERITTLVGDAIEVVDMEDTYTLSLVDLQWSVEDGPVGRGRRVFWRE
;
A
#
# COMPACT_ATOMS: atom_id res chain seq x y z
N MET A 1 -20.94 -0.32 -7.31
CA MET A 1 -19.84 -0.98 -6.58
C MET A 1 -19.75 -2.38 -7.12
N ILE A 2 -18.58 -2.73 -7.63
CA ILE A 2 -18.26 -4.04 -8.16
C ILE A 2 -17.28 -4.66 -7.19
N ALA A 3 -17.73 -5.70 -6.50
CA ALA A 3 -16.88 -6.53 -5.65
C ALA A 3 -16.32 -7.71 -6.45
N HIS A 4 -15.77 -7.42 -7.63
CA HIS A 4 -15.03 -8.39 -8.45
C HIS A 4 -13.58 -7.94 -8.44
N GLY A 5 -12.80 -8.50 -7.52
CA GLY A 5 -11.47 -8.05 -7.16
C GLY A 5 -10.48 -7.92 -8.32
N HIS A 6 -10.63 -8.74 -9.36
CA HIS A 6 -9.71 -8.71 -10.50
C HIS A 6 -10.15 -7.76 -11.64
N MET A 7 -11.24 -7.01 -11.46
CA MET A 7 -11.86 -6.24 -12.53
C MET A 7 -11.67 -4.75 -12.27
N ASP A 8 -10.85 -4.10 -13.10
CA ASP A 8 -10.78 -2.65 -13.21
C ASP A 8 -12.12 -2.07 -13.72
N ALA A 9 -12.29 -0.75 -13.63
CA ALA A 9 -13.56 -0.11 -14.02
C ALA A 9 -13.87 -0.30 -15.50
N TYR A 10 -12.88 -0.14 -16.37
CA TYR A 10 -13.04 -0.30 -17.80
C TYR A 10 -13.58 -1.70 -18.16
N THR A 11 -12.91 -2.75 -17.68
CA THR A 11 -13.30 -4.16 -17.87
C THR A 11 -14.70 -4.41 -17.31
N ALA A 12 -14.98 -3.88 -16.12
CA ALA A 12 -16.30 -3.95 -15.51
C ALA A 12 -17.40 -3.30 -16.33
N ARG A 13 -17.13 -2.14 -16.92
CA ARG A 13 -18.11 -1.44 -17.76
C ARG A 13 -18.51 -2.28 -18.95
N ASN A 14 -17.53 -2.91 -19.59
CA ASN A 14 -17.75 -3.75 -20.76
C ASN A 14 -18.45 -5.07 -20.38
N GLU A 15 -17.96 -5.78 -19.36
CA GLU A 15 -18.45 -7.12 -19.02
C GLU A 15 -19.81 -7.11 -18.31
N LEU A 16 -20.12 -6.06 -17.54
CA LEU A 16 -21.39 -5.94 -16.82
C LEU A 16 -22.43 -5.08 -17.55
N GLY A 17 -22.14 -4.62 -18.78
CA GLY A 17 -23.04 -3.79 -19.58
C GLY A 17 -23.30 -2.41 -18.96
N LEU A 18 -22.30 -1.84 -18.26
CA LEU A 18 -22.37 -0.52 -17.61
C LEU A 18 -21.73 0.58 -18.48
N GLU A 19 -21.56 0.34 -19.78
CA GLU A 19 -20.95 1.28 -20.74
C GLU A 19 -21.63 2.65 -20.76
N ASN A 20 -22.95 2.69 -20.49
CA ASN A 20 -23.74 3.93 -20.43
C ASN A 20 -24.04 4.39 -19.00
N ALA A 21 -23.41 3.81 -17.99
CA ALA A 21 -23.66 4.20 -16.61
C ALA A 21 -23.12 5.61 -16.36
N ALA A 22 -24.02 6.56 -16.09
CA ALA A 22 -23.72 7.96 -15.79
C ALA A 22 -23.01 8.19 -14.44
N ARG A 23 -22.59 7.11 -13.76
CA ARG A 23 -21.94 7.15 -12.45
C ARG A 23 -20.64 6.33 -12.49
N PRO A 24 -19.61 6.72 -11.72
CA PRO A 24 -18.36 5.97 -11.65
C PRO A 24 -18.58 4.53 -11.19
N VAL A 25 -17.83 3.61 -11.79
CA VAL A 25 -17.81 2.21 -11.39
C VAL A 25 -16.76 2.02 -10.31
N PHE A 26 -17.19 2.02 -9.06
CA PHE A 26 -16.28 1.74 -7.95
C PHE A 26 -15.85 0.27 -7.98
N CYS A 27 -14.55 0.04 -8.15
CA CYS A 27 -13.87 -1.24 -8.03
C CYS A 27 -12.68 -1.12 -7.06
N PHE A 28 -12.18 -2.28 -6.61
CA PHE A 28 -11.02 -2.34 -5.75
C PHE A 28 -9.72 -2.28 -6.54
N GLU A 29 -9.72 -2.69 -7.82
CA GLU A 29 -8.54 -2.67 -8.69
C GLU A 29 -8.20 -1.25 -9.15
N ARG A 30 -7.05 -0.76 -8.68
CA ARG A 30 -6.60 0.63 -8.79
C ARG A 30 -5.08 0.64 -8.93
N PHE A 31 -4.55 1.53 -9.74
CA PHE A 31 -3.11 1.71 -9.89
C PHE A 31 -2.51 2.32 -8.62
N GLY A 32 -1.31 1.87 -8.24
CA GLY A 32 -0.58 2.45 -7.12
C GLY A 32 -1.29 2.31 -5.76
N ARG A 33 -2.19 1.32 -5.65
CA ARG A 33 -2.89 0.93 -4.43
C ARG A 33 -2.10 -0.18 -3.74
N THR A 34 -1.92 -0.08 -2.44
CA THR A 34 -1.27 -1.15 -1.69
C THR A 34 -2.24 -2.23 -1.23
N VAL A 35 -1.72 -3.45 -1.04
CA VAL A 35 -2.44 -4.60 -0.49
C VAL A 35 -1.62 -5.22 0.63
N THR A 36 -2.21 -5.34 1.82
CA THR A 36 -1.55 -5.94 3.00
C THR A 36 -2.37 -7.12 3.50
N LEU A 37 -1.79 -8.32 3.46
CA LEU A 37 -2.34 -9.50 4.13
C LEU A 37 -1.92 -9.49 5.61
N LEU A 38 -2.90 -9.44 6.51
CA LEU A 38 -2.66 -9.43 7.95
C LEU A 38 -2.52 -10.85 8.52
N PRO A 39 -1.83 -11.04 9.66
CA PRO A 39 -1.67 -12.36 10.29
C PRO A 39 -2.98 -13.04 10.69
N ASP A 40 -4.05 -12.29 10.94
CA ASP A 40 -5.38 -12.81 11.24
C ASP A 40 -6.20 -13.19 9.99
N GLY A 41 -5.62 -13.01 8.81
CA GLY A 41 -6.20 -13.34 7.51
C GLY A 41 -7.02 -12.21 6.88
N ARG A 42 -7.20 -11.06 7.55
CA ARG A 42 -7.78 -9.87 6.91
C ARG A 42 -6.87 -9.40 5.77
N VAL A 43 -7.48 -8.82 4.74
CA VAL A 43 -6.76 -8.12 3.67
C VAL A 43 -7.13 -6.65 3.73
N VAL A 44 -6.11 -5.79 3.71
CA VAL A 44 -6.28 -4.34 3.78
C VAL A 44 -5.77 -3.71 2.49
N PHE A 45 -6.60 -2.88 1.87
CA PHE A 45 -6.24 -2.07 0.72
C PHE A 45 -6.18 -0.61 1.14
N VAL A 46 -5.21 0.15 0.62
CA VAL A 46 -5.08 1.59 0.90
C VAL A 46 -4.99 2.36 -0.42
N GLY A 47 -5.82 3.40 -0.56
CA GLY A 47 -5.71 4.42 -1.60
C GLY A 47 -5.77 3.89 -3.04
N GLY A 48 -4.92 4.48 -3.89
CA GLY A 48 -4.78 4.18 -5.32
C GLY A 48 -5.60 5.08 -6.22
N GLU A 49 -5.19 5.13 -7.49
CA GLU A 49 -5.86 5.88 -8.54
C GLU A 49 -6.73 4.99 -9.44
N HIS A 50 -7.78 5.60 -9.95
CA HIS A 50 -8.75 4.98 -10.84
C HIS A 50 -8.64 5.62 -12.20
N GLU A 51 -8.43 4.78 -13.22
CA GLU A 51 -8.15 5.18 -14.60
C GLU A 51 -6.90 6.08 -14.72
N ASP A 52 -6.52 6.40 -15.95
CA ASP A 52 -5.44 7.36 -16.22
C ASP A 52 -5.93 8.81 -16.05
N HIS A 53 -5.05 9.76 -15.73
CA HIS A 53 -5.42 11.16 -15.48
C HIS A 53 -6.11 11.93 -16.62
N TYR A 54 -6.15 11.38 -17.85
CA TYR A 54 -6.90 11.95 -18.97
C TYR A 54 -8.34 11.41 -19.05
N ASP A 55 -8.67 10.38 -18.27
CA ASP A 55 -10.01 9.81 -18.21
C ASP A 55 -10.95 10.71 -17.38
N PRO A 56 -12.18 10.97 -17.85
CA PRO A 56 -13.16 11.75 -17.08
C PRO A 56 -13.53 11.13 -15.72
N ASP A 57 -13.34 9.82 -15.54
CA ASP A 57 -13.57 9.11 -14.27
C ASP A 57 -12.33 9.09 -13.36
N PHE A 58 -11.23 9.78 -13.73
CA PHE A 58 -10.00 9.82 -12.95
C PHE A 58 -10.23 10.25 -11.50
N PHE A 59 -9.82 9.39 -10.57
CA PHE A 59 -9.97 9.69 -9.15
C PHE A 59 -8.90 8.99 -8.30
N ILE A 60 -8.22 9.75 -7.46
CA ILE A 60 -7.28 9.21 -6.47
C ILE A 60 -8.03 9.08 -5.15
N TYR A 61 -8.00 7.89 -4.57
CA TYR A 61 -8.72 7.58 -3.35
C TYR A 61 -7.86 7.81 -2.10
N ASN A 62 -8.55 8.13 -1.01
CA ASN A 62 -8.00 8.21 0.34
C ASN A 62 -8.81 7.31 1.29
N ASP A 63 -9.22 6.13 0.81
CA ASP A 63 -9.96 5.16 1.59
C ASP A 63 -9.06 4.00 2.05
N VAL A 64 -9.55 3.29 3.06
CA VAL A 64 -9.03 1.99 3.49
C VAL A 64 -10.16 0.99 3.33
N VAL A 65 -9.91 -0.08 2.58
CA VAL A 65 -10.86 -1.18 2.43
C VAL A 65 -10.34 -2.38 3.20
N VAL A 66 -11.20 -2.95 4.03
CA VAL A 66 -10.87 -4.13 4.84
C VAL A 66 -11.77 -5.27 4.40
N VAL A 67 -11.14 -6.36 3.99
CA VAL A 67 -11.83 -7.58 3.61
C VAL A 67 -11.67 -8.60 4.73
N HIS A 68 -12.78 -8.93 5.35
CA HIS A 68 -12.90 -9.84 6.48
C HIS A 68 -13.12 -11.26 6.00
N GLY A 69 -12.13 -12.12 6.20
CA GLY A 69 -12.30 -13.55 5.94
C GLY A 69 -10.96 -14.22 6.09
N ARG A 70 -10.90 -15.32 6.84
CA ARG A 70 -9.65 -16.06 7.02
C ARG A 70 -9.15 -16.54 5.67
N VAL A 71 -8.18 -15.85 5.07
CA VAL A 71 -7.22 -16.51 4.20
C VAL A 71 -6.50 -17.52 5.09
N GLU A 72 -7.07 -18.73 5.25
CA GLU A 72 -6.30 -19.87 5.76
C GLU A 72 -5.06 -19.93 4.87
N PRO A 73 -3.86 -19.68 5.42
CA PRO A 73 -2.66 -19.76 4.62
C PRO A 73 -2.66 -21.15 4.02
N ALA A 74 -2.67 -21.27 2.69
CA ALA A 74 -2.31 -22.55 2.09
C ALA A 74 -0.99 -22.94 2.79
N GLN A 75 -0.95 -24.14 3.39
CA GLN A 75 0.14 -24.65 4.23
C GLN A 75 1.48 -24.67 3.46
N ARG A 76 2.05 -23.51 3.20
CA ARG A 76 3.32 -23.28 2.54
C ARG A 76 4.12 -22.42 3.47
N SER A 77 5.15 -23.03 4.03
CA SER A 77 6.18 -22.47 4.89
C SER A 77 6.95 -21.29 4.29
N ASP A 78 6.61 -20.87 3.06
CA ASP A 78 7.43 -19.99 2.23
C ASP A 78 6.73 -18.64 1.96
N PHE A 79 5.57 -18.38 2.58
CA PHE A 79 4.92 -17.06 2.52
C PHE A 79 5.74 -16.05 3.32
N ARG A 80 6.62 -15.31 2.66
CA ARG A 80 7.14 -14.04 3.17
C ARG A 80 5.94 -13.11 3.35
N MET A 81 5.52 -12.92 4.60
CA MET A 81 4.43 -12.02 5.04
C MET A 81 4.80 -10.54 4.91
N TYR A 82 5.50 -10.15 3.84
CA TYR A 82 6.04 -8.83 3.66
C TYR A 82 5.56 -8.28 2.31
N SER A 83 4.89 -7.14 2.38
CA SER A 83 4.53 -6.29 1.25
C SER A 83 5.80 -5.87 0.50
N ASP A 84 6.27 -6.67 -0.46
CA ASP A 84 7.50 -6.31 -1.20
C ASP A 84 7.67 -6.97 -2.56
N THR A 85 6.61 -7.52 -3.14
CA THR A 85 6.63 -7.95 -4.54
C THR A 85 5.86 -6.94 -5.38
N LEU A 86 6.46 -6.55 -6.51
CA LEU A 86 5.84 -5.89 -7.66
C LEU A 86 4.34 -6.21 -7.70
N GLU A 87 3.48 -5.20 -7.88
CA GLU A 87 2.02 -5.28 -7.94
C GLU A 87 1.51 -6.69 -8.30
N ASP A 88 2.04 -7.28 -9.37
CA ASP A 88 1.86 -8.66 -9.83
C ASP A 88 1.73 -9.74 -8.74
N ASP A 89 2.71 -10.07 -7.88
CA ASP A 89 2.61 -11.31 -7.06
C ASP A 89 1.60 -11.18 -5.91
N ALA A 90 1.58 -10.04 -5.22
CA ALA A 90 0.58 -9.79 -4.19
C ALA A 90 -0.81 -9.67 -4.82
N ASN A 91 -0.91 -9.00 -5.98
CA ASN A 91 -2.14 -8.92 -6.75
C ASN A 91 -2.62 -10.29 -7.22
N GLU A 92 -1.77 -11.12 -7.80
CA GLU A 92 -2.10 -12.46 -8.28
C GLU A 92 -2.53 -13.39 -7.13
N LEU A 93 -1.88 -13.31 -5.97
CA LEU A 93 -2.25 -14.11 -4.80
C LEU A 93 -3.63 -13.74 -4.27
N TRP A 94 -3.92 -12.46 -4.10
CA TRP A 94 -5.24 -12.05 -3.62
C TRP A 94 -6.30 -12.18 -4.71
N LYS A 95 -6.00 -11.95 -5.99
CA LYS A 95 -6.90 -12.22 -7.13
C LYS A 95 -7.29 -13.69 -7.19
N THR A 96 -6.32 -14.59 -6.98
CA THR A 96 -6.55 -16.04 -6.89
C THR A 96 -7.41 -16.39 -5.68
N ALA A 97 -7.10 -15.82 -4.50
CA ALA A 97 -7.89 -16.06 -3.28
C ALA A 97 -9.31 -15.50 -3.38
N TRP A 98 -9.49 -14.32 -4.00
CA TRP A 98 -10.77 -13.66 -4.23
C TRP A 98 -11.67 -14.49 -5.14
N SER A 99 -11.12 -14.90 -6.29
CA SER A 99 -11.83 -15.67 -7.31
C SER A 99 -12.23 -17.07 -6.82
N ALA A 100 -11.44 -17.66 -5.92
CA ALA A 100 -11.72 -18.98 -5.35
C ALA A 100 -12.78 -18.99 -4.24
N ARG A 101 -13.06 -17.85 -3.59
CA ARG A 101 -13.81 -17.83 -2.31
C ARG A 101 -15.14 -17.11 -2.34
N GLY A 102 -15.35 -16.18 -3.28
CA GLY A 102 -16.56 -15.37 -3.32
C GLY A 102 -16.70 -14.52 -2.07
N VAL A 103 -16.02 -13.37 -2.03
CA VAL A 103 -16.17 -12.40 -0.93
C VAL A 103 -17.56 -11.77 -1.02
N SER A 104 -18.37 -11.90 0.02
CA SER A 104 -19.68 -11.26 0.06
C SER A 104 -19.55 -9.79 0.51
N PRO A 105 -20.46 -8.89 0.09
CA PRO A 105 -20.41 -7.49 0.51
C PRO A 105 -20.37 -7.27 2.02
N GLU A 106 -20.97 -8.17 2.81
CA GLU A 106 -20.99 -8.12 4.29
C GLU A 106 -19.60 -8.36 4.91
N GLN A 107 -18.65 -8.86 4.12
CA GLN A 107 -17.27 -9.07 4.52
C GLN A 107 -16.38 -7.85 4.21
N ILE A 108 -16.95 -6.74 3.75
CA ILE A 108 -16.19 -5.59 3.29
C ILE A 108 -16.56 -4.36 4.11
N ASP A 109 -15.57 -3.81 4.82
CA ASP A 109 -15.67 -2.47 5.38
C ASP A 109 -14.89 -1.48 4.53
N ILE A 110 -15.45 -0.28 4.34
CA ILE A 110 -14.80 0.83 3.64
C ILE A 110 -14.75 2.03 4.58
N TYR A 111 -13.54 2.41 4.95
CA TYR A 111 -13.24 3.57 5.79
C TYR A 111 -12.83 4.74 4.89
N ARG A 112 -13.57 5.84 4.96
CA ARG A 112 -13.25 7.08 4.25
C ARG A 112 -12.74 8.12 5.23
N TYR A 113 -11.74 8.87 4.80
CA TYR A 113 -11.09 9.86 5.66
C TYR A 113 -11.31 11.27 5.09
N PRO A 114 -11.45 12.28 5.96
CA PRO A 114 -11.29 13.67 5.56
C PRO A 114 -9.90 13.89 4.92
N VAL A 115 -9.84 14.73 3.89
CA VAL A 115 -8.60 14.99 3.11
C VAL A 115 -7.49 15.57 3.99
N ASP A 116 -7.84 16.31 5.03
CA ASP A 116 -6.91 16.88 6.02
C ASP A 116 -6.40 15.85 7.04
N VAL A 117 -7.06 14.69 7.17
CA VAL A 117 -6.61 13.55 8.00
C VAL A 117 -5.73 12.61 7.19
N PHE A 118 -6.17 12.26 5.99
CA PHE A 118 -5.45 11.41 5.05
C PHE A 118 -5.71 11.91 3.63
N ALA A 119 -4.69 12.49 3.00
CA ALA A 119 -4.81 13.01 1.65
C ALA A 119 -4.90 11.86 0.62
N PRO A 120 -5.59 12.06 -0.52
CA PRO A 120 -5.56 11.13 -1.65
C PRO A 120 -4.14 10.78 -2.06
N THR A 121 -3.89 9.47 -2.18
CA THR A 121 -2.56 8.94 -2.49
C THR A 121 -2.65 7.64 -3.28
N ASP A 122 -1.67 7.49 -4.16
CA ASP A 122 -1.36 6.43 -5.11
C ASP A 122 0.17 6.28 -5.16
N PHE A 123 0.67 5.16 -5.67
CA PHE A 123 2.10 4.81 -5.76
C PHE A 123 2.84 4.96 -4.42
N HIS A 124 2.15 4.65 -3.32
CA HIS A 124 2.71 4.64 -1.97
C HIS A 124 3.08 3.22 -1.57
N SER A 125 3.90 3.08 -0.53
CA SER A 125 4.10 1.78 0.13
C SER A 125 3.24 1.65 1.39
N ALA A 126 2.95 0.42 1.80
CA ALA A 126 2.22 0.13 3.02
C ALA A 126 2.81 -1.10 3.72
N THR A 127 3.33 -0.92 4.92
CA THR A 127 4.05 -1.95 5.66
C THR A 127 3.33 -2.27 6.98
N TYR A 128 2.97 -3.53 7.17
CA TYR A 128 2.43 -4.01 8.45
C TYR A 128 3.51 -4.00 9.53
N TYR A 129 3.15 -3.53 10.73
CA TYR A 129 4.02 -3.53 11.90
C TYR A 129 3.23 -3.90 13.16
N LYS A 130 3.81 -4.76 13.99
CA LYS A 130 3.30 -5.07 15.32
C LYS A 130 4.30 -4.59 16.36
N ASP A 131 3.85 -3.71 17.23
CA ASP A 131 4.61 -3.30 18.40
C ASP A 131 4.57 -4.45 19.42
N GLU A 132 5.69 -5.16 19.58
CA GLU A 132 5.81 -6.30 20.49
C GLU A 132 5.65 -5.89 21.97
N GLY A 133 5.93 -4.63 22.32
CA GLY A 133 5.79 -4.11 23.68
C GLY A 133 4.34 -3.87 24.08
N THR A 134 3.52 -3.37 23.14
CA THR A 134 2.10 -3.05 23.40
C THR A 134 1.11 -4.05 22.82
N GLY A 135 1.55 -4.90 21.89
CA GLY A 135 0.70 -5.80 21.11
C GLY A 135 -0.14 -5.09 20.05
N LYS A 136 0.04 -3.77 19.85
CA LYS A 136 -0.73 -3.00 18.87
C LYS A 136 -0.20 -3.24 17.47
N GLU A 137 -1.13 -3.27 16.53
CA GLU A 137 -0.88 -3.56 15.12
C GLU A 137 -1.19 -2.32 14.29
N TYR A 138 -0.30 -2.03 13.35
CA TYR A 138 -0.35 -0.84 12.50
C TYR A 138 -0.03 -1.18 11.06
N ILE A 139 -0.45 -0.30 10.16
CA ILE A 139 0.13 -0.19 8.82
C ILE A 139 0.75 1.19 8.70
N TYR A 140 2.03 1.24 8.35
CA TYR A 140 2.71 2.47 7.99
C TYR A 140 2.59 2.69 6.49
N ILE A 141 2.07 3.85 6.10
CA ILE A 141 1.87 4.25 4.70
C ILE A 141 2.90 5.33 4.40
N ILE A 142 3.79 5.10 3.43
CA ILE A 142 4.94 5.98 3.18
C ILE A 142 4.97 6.42 1.72
N GLY A 143 5.19 7.72 1.52
CA GLY A 143 5.37 8.32 0.19
C GLY A 143 4.04 8.47 -0.54
N GLY A 144 4.05 8.11 -1.81
CA GLY A 144 2.94 8.33 -2.74
C GLY A 144 3.05 9.61 -3.54
N LEU A 145 2.21 9.72 -4.56
CA LEU A 145 2.26 10.79 -5.55
C LEU A 145 1.15 11.83 -5.33
N GLY A 146 -0.10 11.35 -5.23
CA GLY A 146 -1.32 12.13 -5.09
C GLY A 146 -1.58 13.10 -6.25
N TYR A 147 -2.60 13.95 -6.05
CA TYR A 147 -2.91 15.02 -7.01
C TYR A 147 -1.74 16.01 -7.20
N PRO A 148 -1.69 16.78 -8.30
CA PRO A 148 -0.59 17.73 -8.57
C PRO A 148 -0.35 18.80 -7.48
N ASN A 149 -1.36 19.11 -6.67
CA ASN A 149 -1.28 20.05 -5.55
C ASN A 149 -1.26 19.34 -4.18
N SER A 150 -1.03 18.03 -4.17
CA SER A 150 -0.98 17.21 -2.97
C SER A 150 0.32 17.44 -2.20
N ILE A 151 0.26 17.32 -0.87
CA ILE A 151 1.45 17.39 0.01
C ILE A 151 2.51 16.34 -0.33
N HIS A 152 2.09 15.27 -1.00
CA HIS A 152 2.92 14.16 -1.45
C HIS A 152 3.91 14.57 -2.56
N ARG A 153 3.62 15.67 -3.28
CA ARG A 153 4.51 16.23 -4.31
C ARG A 153 5.72 16.95 -3.74
N ASP A 154 5.63 17.39 -2.49
CA ASP A 154 6.65 18.24 -1.86
C ASP A 154 7.49 17.50 -0.82
N ALA A 155 7.02 16.35 -0.30
CA ALA A 155 7.70 15.60 0.76
C ALA A 155 7.32 14.11 0.75
N THR A 156 8.19 13.26 1.31
CA THR A 156 7.81 11.88 1.68
C THR A 156 6.92 11.93 2.91
N VAL A 157 5.62 11.74 2.72
CA VAL A 157 4.65 11.75 3.83
C VAL A 157 4.57 10.36 4.45
N THR A 158 4.60 10.30 5.79
CA THR A 158 4.36 9.06 6.54
C THR A 158 3.03 9.16 7.28
N TYR A 159 2.15 8.19 7.07
CA TYR A 159 0.96 7.97 7.89
C TYR A 159 1.08 6.65 8.64
N ARG A 160 0.32 6.55 9.73
CA ARG A 160 0.11 5.30 10.46
C ARG A 160 -1.38 5.05 10.60
N LEU A 161 -1.83 3.92 10.09
CA LEU A 161 -3.16 3.35 10.32
C LEU A 161 -3.11 2.44 11.55
N ASP A 162 -3.96 2.71 12.54
CA ASP A 162 -4.17 1.83 13.70
C ASP A 162 -5.17 0.73 13.33
N LEU A 163 -4.77 -0.54 13.41
CA LEU A 163 -5.62 -1.66 13.00
C LEU A 163 -6.69 -2.05 14.03
N GLY A 164 -6.66 -1.43 15.21
CA GLY A 164 -7.66 -1.62 16.27
C GLY A 164 -8.92 -0.79 16.09
N ASP A 165 -8.80 0.42 15.53
CA ASP A 165 -9.93 1.35 15.32
C ASP A 165 -9.98 1.99 13.94
N PHE A 166 -9.03 1.66 13.06
CA PHE A 166 -8.86 2.23 11.73
C PHE A 166 -8.70 3.75 11.75
N SER A 167 -8.13 4.33 12.81
CA SER A 167 -7.72 5.73 12.80
C SER A 167 -6.40 5.90 12.03
N ILE A 168 -6.35 6.89 11.14
CA ILE A 168 -5.12 7.30 10.44
C ILE A 168 -4.57 8.56 11.09
N ARG A 169 -3.25 8.60 11.27
CA ARG A 169 -2.53 9.80 11.72
C ARG A 169 -1.34 10.05 10.83
N ARG A 170 -1.14 11.31 10.43
CA ARG A 170 0.12 11.76 9.85
C ARG A 170 1.20 11.74 10.93
N MET A 171 2.28 11.03 10.66
CA MET A 171 3.43 10.93 11.54
C MET A 171 4.38 12.10 11.28
N ARG A 172 4.92 12.68 12.34
CA ARG A 172 5.99 13.68 12.21
C ARG A 172 7.30 12.94 12.20
N THR A 173 7.91 12.88 11.03
CA THR A 173 9.24 12.32 10.82
C THR A 173 10.30 13.43 10.87
N SER A 174 11.55 13.04 11.05
CA SER A 174 12.71 13.94 11.00
C SER A 174 13.92 13.21 10.44
N GLY A 175 15.04 13.89 10.22
CA GLY A 175 16.26 13.28 9.68
C GLY A 175 16.36 13.36 8.16
N GLN A 176 17.09 12.43 7.56
CA GLN A 176 17.36 12.38 6.13
C GLN A 176 16.31 11.52 5.43
N GLU A 177 15.13 12.09 5.16
CA GLU A 177 14.05 11.39 4.47
C GLU A 177 14.35 11.18 2.97
N PRO A 178 13.78 10.14 2.35
CA PRO A 178 13.89 9.97 0.90
C PRO A 178 13.20 11.14 0.17
N PRO A 179 13.63 11.45 -1.07
CA PRO A 179 12.96 12.46 -1.89
C PRO A 179 11.46 12.13 -2.07
N PRO A 180 10.58 13.08 -2.38
CA PRO A 180 9.18 12.79 -2.66
C PRO A 180 9.01 11.74 -3.76
N GLY A 181 7.90 11.00 -3.75
CA GLY A 181 7.63 9.99 -4.79
C GLY A 181 7.50 10.64 -6.17
N ASP A 182 8.07 10.02 -7.19
CA ASP A 182 8.04 10.51 -8.58
C ASP A 182 6.95 9.84 -9.44
N GLY A 183 6.12 9.00 -8.82
CA GLY A 183 5.10 8.19 -9.47
C GLY A 183 5.55 6.77 -9.77
N THR A 184 6.77 6.39 -9.36
CA THR A 184 7.19 5.00 -9.30
C THR A 184 6.91 4.40 -7.93
N GLU A 185 6.52 3.13 -7.90
CA GLU A 185 6.35 2.40 -6.66
C GLU A 185 7.71 2.21 -5.96
N ARG A 186 7.72 2.41 -4.65
CA ARG A 186 8.90 2.17 -3.82
C ARG A 186 8.77 0.86 -3.05
N ILE A 187 9.84 0.07 -3.11
CA ILE A 187 9.98 -1.17 -2.37
C ILE A 187 10.33 -0.81 -0.91
N THR A 188 9.64 -1.42 0.04
CA THR A 188 9.85 -1.17 1.46
C THR A 188 9.88 -2.44 2.28
N THR A 189 10.99 -2.63 3.01
CA THR A 189 11.20 -3.83 3.82
C THR A 189 11.13 -3.49 5.30
N LEU A 190 10.37 -4.27 6.07
CA LEU A 190 10.42 -4.20 7.53
C LEU A 190 11.66 -4.95 8.05
N VAL A 191 12.51 -4.26 8.80
CA VAL A 191 13.72 -4.82 9.44
C VAL A 191 13.70 -4.50 10.93
N GLY A 192 13.21 -5.45 11.73
CA GLY A 192 13.01 -5.24 13.17
C GLY A 192 11.98 -4.13 13.42
N ASP A 193 12.39 -3.08 14.14
CA ASP A 193 11.58 -1.89 14.43
C ASP A 193 11.86 -0.72 13.46
N ALA A 194 12.25 -1.03 12.22
CA ALA A 194 12.52 -0.04 11.20
C ALA A 194 11.96 -0.44 9.85
N ILE A 195 11.63 0.55 9.01
CA ILE A 195 11.23 0.35 7.62
C ILE A 195 12.32 0.92 6.73
N GLU A 196 12.87 0.06 5.88
CA GLU A 196 13.82 0.46 4.84
C GLU A 196 13.06 0.79 3.55
N VAL A 197 13.45 1.86 2.89
CA VAL A 197 12.93 2.33 1.61
C VAL A 197 14.11 2.47 0.68
N VAL A 198 14.07 1.74 -0.44
CA VAL A 198 15.11 1.86 -1.47
C VAL A 198 14.65 2.87 -2.51
N ASP A 199 15.48 3.88 -2.76
CA ASP A 199 15.28 4.88 -3.80
C ASP A 199 16.55 4.97 -4.63
N MET A 200 16.48 4.52 -5.88
CA MET A 200 17.63 4.41 -6.79
C MET A 200 18.78 3.56 -6.21
N GLU A 201 19.87 4.20 -5.75
CA GLU A 201 21.05 3.53 -5.18
C GLU A 201 21.13 3.67 -3.65
N ASP A 202 20.26 4.51 -3.06
CA ASP A 202 20.28 4.84 -1.64
C ASP A 202 19.24 4.03 -0.87
N THR A 203 19.59 3.66 0.36
CA THR A 203 18.66 3.02 1.30
C THR A 203 18.36 3.98 2.44
N TYR A 204 17.09 4.33 2.57
CA TYR A 204 16.57 5.18 3.63
C TYR A 204 15.89 4.33 4.69
N THR A 205 16.23 4.52 5.95
CA THR A 205 15.68 3.73 7.06
C THR A 205 14.90 4.63 7.99
N LEU A 206 13.61 4.36 8.17
CA LEU A 206 12.76 4.98 9.19
C LEU A 206 12.76 4.11 10.44
N SER A 207 13.34 4.62 11.52
CA SER A 207 13.17 4.02 12.85
C SER A 207 11.74 4.23 13.34
N LEU A 208 11.03 3.15 13.68
CA LEU A 208 9.66 3.22 14.20
C LEU A 208 9.61 3.56 15.70
N VAL A 209 10.78 3.56 16.37
CA VAL A 209 10.92 3.91 17.79
C VAL A 209 10.82 5.43 17.99
N ASP A 210 11.50 6.20 17.15
CA ASP A 210 11.64 7.66 17.29
C ASP A 210 11.25 8.45 16.03
N LEU A 211 10.85 7.77 14.95
CA LEU A 211 10.42 8.34 13.68
C LEU A 211 11.50 9.20 13.02
N GLN A 212 12.76 8.79 13.20
CA GLN A 212 13.90 9.41 12.53
C GLN A 212 14.32 8.60 11.30
N TRP A 213 14.52 9.31 10.19
CA TRP A 213 15.11 8.81 8.97
C TRP A 213 16.63 8.93 9.02
N SER A 214 17.30 7.86 8.62
CA SER A 214 18.72 7.84 8.24
C SER A 214 18.87 7.37 6.80
N VAL A 215 19.97 7.74 6.15
CA VAL A 215 20.32 7.23 4.82
C VAL A 215 21.68 6.56 4.89
N GLU A 216 21.79 5.40 4.26
CA GLU A 216 23.07 4.78 3.94
C GLU A 216 23.32 4.95 2.43
N ASP A 217 24.29 5.80 2.08
CA ASP A 217 24.69 6.02 0.68
C ASP A 217 25.27 4.72 0.07
N GLY A 218 24.84 4.37 -1.15
CA GLY A 218 25.45 3.32 -1.96
C GLY A 218 25.84 3.80 -3.37
N PRO A 219 27.02 3.46 -3.93
CA PRO A 219 28.37 3.53 -3.38
C PRO A 219 29.19 4.69 -3.97
N VAL A 220 29.71 5.60 -3.14
CA VAL A 220 30.97 6.32 -3.47
C VAL A 220 32.15 5.53 -2.91
N GLY A 221 32.54 4.45 -3.62
CA GLY A 221 33.82 3.77 -3.41
C GLY A 221 33.78 2.24 -3.50
N ARG A 222 34.57 1.70 -4.42
CA ARG A 222 35.01 0.30 -4.41
C ARG A 222 35.40 -0.13 -2.99
N GLY A 223 34.61 -0.99 -2.34
CA GLY A 223 34.96 -1.33 -0.97
C GLY A 223 34.14 -2.35 -0.20
N ARG A 224 33.40 -3.28 -0.82
CA ARG A 224 33.07 -4.58 -0.19
C ARG A 224 32.54 -5.56 -1.23
N ARG A 225 33.41 -6.49 -1.64
CA ARG A 225 32.99 -7.72 -2.34
C ARG A 225 32.26 -8.58 -1.33
N VAL A 226 30.96 -8.79 -1.51
CA VAL A 226 30.27 -9.94 -0.91
C VAL A 226 30.33 -11.06 -1.94
N PHE A 227 30.94 -12.17 -1.51
CA PHE A 227 31.09 -13.38 -2.29
C PHE A 227 29.74 -14.08 -2.39
N TRP A 228 29.28 -14.38 -3.60
CA TRP A 228 28.34 -15.49 -3.80
C TRP A 228 29.14 -16.79 -3.61
N ARG A 229 28.68 -17.66 -2.70
CA ARG A 229 29.06 -19.08 -2.71
C ARG A 229 27.98 -19.85 -3.44
N GLU A 230 28.47 -20.77 -4.27
CA GLU A 230 27.80 -21.68 -5.21
C GLU A 230 26.60 -22.44 -4.65
#